data_AF-A0AAV4VFJ8-F1
#
_entry.id   AF-A0AAV4VFJ8-F1
#
_cell.length_a   1.000
_cell.length_b   1.000
_cell.length_c   1.000
_cell.angle_alpha   90.00
_cell.angle_beta   90.00
_cell.angle_gamma   90.00
#
_symmetry.space_group_name_H-M   'P 1'
#
loop_
_entity.id
_entity.type
_entity.pdbx_description
1 polymer ?
#
loop_
_entity_poly.entity_id
_entity_poly.type
_entity_poly.pdbx_seq_one_letter_code
_entity_poly.pdbx_strand_id
1 'polypeptide(L)'
;MTPFGLSHKKKNKLPDDVRIWNIRLPNITIPDDTDTTYWCKIVKAPPLNKKHHVIQVEPLISEKSLRYVHHMVLYRCLGATARELEPHVHHTGQPCYAPDTPHTSKCESIYAAWGNRWIGFGNAGTSWTATWRQAKSLFLIRSSL
;
A
#
# COMPACT_ATOMS: atom_id res chain seq x y z
N MET A 1 -6.47 -35.26 15.55
CA MET A 1 -6.62 -33.80 15.39
C MET A 1 -5.58 -33.35 14.40
N THR A 2 -5.95 -33.20 13.13
CA THR A 2 -5.06 -32.70 12.07
C THR A 2 -4.97 -31.17 12.17
N PRO A 3 -3.77 -30.57 12.08
CA PRO A 3 -3.66 -29.13 12.02
C PRO A 3 -4.23 -28.62 10.71
N PHE A 4 -4.98 -27.52 10.77
CA PHE A 4 -5.55 -26.82 9.62
C PHE A 4 -4.46 -26.64 8.53
N GLY A 5 -4.60 -27.41 7.45
CA GLY A 5 -3.71 -27.36 6.31
C GLY A 5 -3.75 -25.99 5.68
N LEU A 6 -2.58 -25.35 5.59
CA LEU A 6 -2.31 -24.35 4.56
C LEU A 6 -2.65 -25.02 3.23
N SER A 7 -3.75 -24.60 2.61
CA SER A 7 -4.05 -24.96 1.23
C SER A 7 -2.84 -24.59 0.39
N HIS A 8 -2.13 -25.60 -0.11
CA HIS A 8 -1.13 -25.47 -1.16
C HIS A 8 -1.82 -24.90 -2.40
N LYS A 9 -2.05 -23.58 -2.43
CA LYS A 9 -2.39 -22.89 -3.66
C LYS A 9 -1.24 -23.17 -4.63
N LYS A 10 -1.54 -23.82 -5.75
CA LYS A 10 -0.64 -23.89 -6.92
C LYS A 10 -0.08 -22.49 -7.15
N LYS A 11 1.22 -22.30 -6.91
CA LYS A 11 1.91 -21.08 -7.35
C LYS A 11 1.95 -21.17 -8.86
N ASN A 12 0.98 -20.53 -9.53
CA ASN A 12 1.07 -20.33 -10.96
C ASN A 12 2.39 -19.60 -11.23
N LYS A 13 3.20 -20.13 -12.15
CA LYS A 13 4.44 -19.46 -12.55
C LYS A 13 4.05 -18.08 -13.08
N LEU A 14 4.58 -17.03 -12.44
CA LEU A 14 4.40 -15.67 -12.92
C LEU A 14 5.09 -15.51 -14.30
N PRO A 15 4.57 -14.66 -15.18
CA PRO A 15 5.26 -14.30 -16.41
C PRO A 15 6.69 -13.80 -16.14
N ASP A 16 7.60 -14.05 -17.08
CA ASP A 16 9.03 -13.72 -16.90
C ASP A 16 9.30 -12.20 -16.91
N ASP A 17 8.34 -11.39 -17.37
CA ASP A 17 8.41 -9.92 -17.40
C ASP A 17 7.81 -9.24 -16.15
N VAL A 18 7.41 -10.02 -15.14
CA VAL A 18 6.88 -9.48 -13.89
C VAL A 18 7.95 -8.75 -13.09
N ARG A 19 7.62 -7.53 -12.65
CA ARG A 19 8.43 -6.72 -11.74
C ARG A 19 7.75 -6.62 -10.38
N ILE A 20 8.52 -6.82 -9.32
CA ILE A 20 8.05 -6.73 -7.94
C ILE A 20 8.38 -5.35 -7.38
N TRP A 21 7.39 -4.66 -6.82
CA TRP A 21 7.58 -3.40 -6.10
C TRP A 21 7.17 -3.57 -4.64
N ASN A 22 8.17 -3.66 -3.76
CA ASN A 22 7.95 -3.80 -2.32
C ASN A 22 7.78 -2.42 -1.68
N ILE A 23 6.65 -2.22 -1.00
CA ILE A 23 6.36 -1.03 -0.22
C ILE A 23 6.43 -1.40 1.27
N ARG A 24 7.32 -0.76 2.02
CA ARG A 24 7.52 -1.01 3.45
C ARG A 24 7.46 0.27 4.25
N LEU A 25 6.71 0.22 5.34
CA LEU A 25 6.82 1.18 6.42
C LEU A 25 8.06 0.87 7.28
N PRO A 26 8.67 1.87 7.92
CA PRO A 26 9.74 1.62 8.88
C PRO A 26 9.18 0.91 10.12
N ASN A 27 10.09 0.42 10.96
CA ASN A 27 9.73 0.01 12.31
C ASN A 27 9.33 1.27 13.08
N ILE A 28 8.11 1.30 13.59
CA ILE A 28 7.60 2.39 14.42
C ILE A 28 7.26 1.85 15.81
N THR A 29 7.38 2.71 16.81
CA THR A 29 6.81 2.47 18.14
C THR A 29 5.35 2.86 18.09
N ILE A 30 4.47 1.91 18.41
CA ILE A 30 3.02 2.16 18.53
C ILE A 30 2.81 2.82 19.90
N PRO A 31 2.22 4.03 19.97
CA PRO A 31 1.85 4.66 21.23
C PRO A 31 0.92 3.76 22.06
N ASP A 32 1.08 3.79 23.38
CA ASP A 32 0.29 3.02 24.34
C ASP A 32 -0.93 3.79 24.87
N ASP A 33 -1.08 5.06 24.47
CA ASP A 33 -2.15 5.97 24.87
C ASP A 33 -3.33 6.03 23.87
N THR A 34 -3.31 5.17 22.84
CA THR A 34 -4.34 5.16 21.78
C THR A 34 -4.71 3.75 21.35
N ASP A 35 -6.00 3.53 21.09
CA ASP A 35 -6.54 2.24 20.64
C ASP A 35 -6.15 1.90 19.19
N THR A 36 -5.80 2.91 18.37
CA THR A 36 -5.48 2.68 16.95
C THR A 36 -4.53 3.74 16.43
N THR A 37 -3.42 3.29 15.85
CA THR A 37 -2.43 4.17 15.21
C THR A 37 -2.54 4.11 13.70
N TYR A 38 -2.83 5.25 13.09
CA TYR A 38 -2.79 5.40 11.62
C TYR A 38 -1.45 5.98 11.20
N TRP A 39 -0.61 5.18 10.55
CA TRP A 39 0.69 5.62 10.04
C TRP A 39 0.68 5.78 8.53
N CYS A 40 1.12 6.96 8.06
CA CYS A 40 1.06 7.37 6.66
C CYS A 40 2.44 7.64 6.10
N LYS A 41 2.74 7.13 4.91
CA LYS A 41 3.99 7.39 4.19
C LYS A 41 3.75 7.61 2.70
N ILE A 42 4.37 8.64 2.15
CA ILE A 42 4.42 8.86 0.70
C ILE A 42 5.47 7.93 0.10
N VAL A 43 5.11 7.26 -0.99
CA VAL A 43 5.98 6.34 -1.72
C VAL A 43 5.86 6.59 -3.21
N LYS A 44 6.96 6.35 -3.91
CA LYS A 44 7.05 6.58 -5.35
C LYS A 44 7.20 5.24 -6.06
N ALA A 45 6.38 5.02 -7.08
CA ALA A 45 6.55 3.86 -7.95
C ALA A 45 7.92 3.91 -8.64
N PRO A 46 8.55 2.74 -8.89
CA PRO A 46 9.78 2.68 -9.66
C PRO A 46 9.56 3.30 -11.06
N PRO A 47 10.62 3.81 -11.70
CA PRO A 47 10.50 4.32 -13.06
C PRO A 47 10.03 3.21 -14.01
N LEU A 48 8.97 3.48 -14.76
CA LEU A 48 8.40 2.58 -15.77
C LEU A 48 8.49 3.27 -17.14
N ASN A 49 9.16 2.62 -18.09
CA ASN A 49 9.34 3.13 -19.45
C ASN A 49 8.10 2.93 -20.35
N LYS A 50 7.17 2.05 -19.95
CA LYS A 50 5.90 1.78 -20.62
C LYS A 50 4.78 1.60 -19.60
N LYS A 51 3.54 1.48 -20.09
CA LYS A 51 2.38 1.12 -19.26
C LYS A 51 2.54 -0.31 -18.72
N HIS A 52 2.29 -0.51 -17.43
CA HIS A 52 2.32 -1.81 -16.76
C HIS A 52 0.98 -2.09 -16.09
N HIS A 53 0.58 -3.37 -15.97
CA HIS A 53 -0.59 -3.75 -15.17
C HIS A 53 -0.13 -4.39 -13.87
N VAL A 54 -0.79 -4.04 -12.76
CA VAL A 54 -0.62 -4.77 -11.51
C VAL A 54 -1.52 -5.99 -11.58
N ILE A 55 -0.90 -7.16 -11.58
CA ILE A 55 -1.58 -8.46 -11.73
C ILE A 55 -1.71 -9.21 -10.40
N GLN A 56 -0.98 -8.78 -9.37
CA GLN A 56 -1.00 -9.38 -8.04
C GLN A 56 -0.64 -8.32 -6.98
N VAL A 57 -1.33 -8.37 -5.85
CA VAL A 57 -1.02 -7.59 -4.64
C VAL A 57 -1.10 -8.54 -3.44
N GLU A 58 -0.09 -8.49 -2.59
CA GLU A 58 -0.01 -9.33 -1.39
C GLU A 58 0.47 -8.50 -0.18
N PRO A 59 -0.04 -8.80 1.02
CA PRO A 59 0.44 -8.16 2.24
C PRO A 59 1.87 -8.62 2.56
N LEU A 60 2.75 -7.66 2.88
CA LEU A 60 4.10 -7.95 3.39
C LEU A 60 4.13 -7.62 4.89
N ILE A 61 3.67 -8.57 5.73
CA ILE A 61 3.56 -8.41 7.18
C ILE A 61 4.48 -9.41 7.86
N SER A 62 5.29 -8.93 8.81
CA SER A 62 6.14 -9.81 9.62
C SER A 62 5.29 -10.54 10.67
N GLU A 63 5.70 -11.74 11.10
CA GLU A 63 5.00 -12.48 12.16
C GLU A 63 4.83 -11.65 13.45
N LYS A 64 5.85 -10.87 13.80
CA LYS A 64 5.83 -9.96 14.96
C LYS A 64 4.81 -8.84 14.82
N SER A 65 4.56 -8.39 13.59
CA SER A 65 3.63 -7.31 13.26
C SER A 65 2.19 -7.80 13.08
N LEU A 66 1.97 -9.10 12.89
CA LEU A 66 0.67 -9.66 12.52
C LEU A 66 -0.45 -9.34 13.52
N ARG A 67 -0.12 -9.25 14.81
CA ARG A 67 -1.08 -8.91 15.87
C ARG A 67 -1.45 -7.42 15.93
N TYR A 68 -0.65 -6.57 15.31
CA TYR A 68 -0.82 -5.11 15.36
C TYR A 68 -1.53 -4.60 14.10
N VAL A 69 -1.18 -5.12 12.92
CA VAL A 69 -1.79 -4.60 11.68
C VAL A 69 -3.26 -5.01 11.58
N HIS A 70 -4.17 -4.04 11.55
CA HIS A 70 -5.61 -4.25 11.34
C HIS A 70 -6.02 -4.16 9.87
N HIS A 71 -5.54 -3.12 9.18
CA HIS A 71 -5.71 -2.93 7.75
C HIS A 71 -4.58 -2.09 7.14
N MET A 72 -4.33 -2.28 5.85
CA MET A 72 -3.37 -1.52 5.05
C MET A 72 -4.06 -1.05 3.78
N VAL A 73 -3.87 0.22 3.41
CA VAL A 73 -4.44 0.78 2.19
C VAL A 73 -3.35 1.54 1.43
N LEU A 74 -3.24 1.26 0.14
CA LEU A 74 -2.42 2.03 -0.78
C LEU A 74 -3.34 2.95 -1.58
N TYR A 75 -3.12 4.25 -1.46
CA TYR A 75 -3.84 5.28 -2.20
C TYR A 75 -2.98 5.85 -3.32
N ARG A 76 -3.61 6.17 -4.44
CA ARG A 76 -3.03 6.96 -5.51
C ARG A 76 -3.28 8.44 -5.26
N CYS A 77 -2.24 9.24 -5.41
CA CYS A 77 -2.32 10.69 -5.30
C CYS A 77 -2.64 11.28 -6.68
N LEU A 78 -3.85 11.82 -6.85
CA LEU A 78 -4.33 12.36 -8.13
C LEU A 78 -4.37 13.90 -8.13
N GLY A 79 -4.43 14.52 -6.96
CA GLY A 79 -4.59 15.98 -6.81
C GLY A 79 -3.33 16.74 -6.36
N ALA A 80 -2.19 16.07 -6.23
CA ALA A 80 -0.93 16.68 -5.84
C ALA A 80 0.10 16.61 -6.97
N THR A 81 0.86 17.69 -7.13
CA THR A 81 1.99 17.75 -8.05
C THR A 81 3.16 16.94 -7.50
N ALA A 82 4.03 16.46 -8.40
CA ALA A 82 5.27 15.80 -7.97
C ALA A 82 6.12 16.73 -7.08
N ARG A 83 6.13 18.04 -7.34
CA ARG A 83 6.89 19.00 -6.53
C ARG A 83 6.43 19.03 -5.07
N GLU A 84 5.14 18.84 -4.81
CA GLU A 84 4.57 18.83 -3.46
C GLU A 84 4.90 17.53 -2.71
N LEU A 85 4.89 16.37 -3.38
CA LEU A 85 5.02 15.07 -2.71
C LEU A 85 6.42 14.45 -2.73
N GLU A 86 7.25 14.77 -3.74
CA GLU A 86 8.60 14.21 -3.86
C GLU A 86 9.49 14.45 -2.62
N PRO A 87 9.46 15.62 -1.94
CA PRO A 87 10.21 15.81 -0.70
C PRO A 87 9.87 14.80 0.40
N HIS A 88 8.65 14.25 0.39
CA HIS A 88 8.15 13.33 1.42
C HIS A 88 8.41 11.86 1.10
N VAL A 89 8.86 11.52 -0.11
CA VAL A 89 9.10 10.13 -0.54
C VAL A 89 10.16 9.44 0.33
N HIS A 90 11.14 10.20 0.79
CA HIS A 90 12.24 9.69 1.63
C HIS A 90 11.93 9.77 3.14
N HIS A 91 10.79 10.35 3.54
CA HIS A 91 10.39 10.39 4.94
C HIS A 91 10.01 8.99 5.45
N THR A 92 10.20 8.75 6.74
CA THR A 92 9.78 7.53 7.44
C THR A 92 8.25 7.40 7.55
N GLY A 93 7.51 8.38 7.06
CA GLY A 93 6.10 8.56 7.37
C GLY A 93 5.87 9.21 8.73
N GLN A 94 4.61 9.39 9.08
CA GLN A 94 4.12 10.14 10.23
C GLN A 94 2.69 9.71 10.57
N PRO A 95 2.15 10.05 11.75
CA PRO A 95 0.74 9.84 12.04
C PRO A 95 -0.13 10.54 10.98
N CYS A 96 -1.11 9.84 10.43
CA CYS A 96 -1.89 10.32 9.27
C CYS A 96 -2.69 11.60 9.53
N TYR A 97 -3.02 11.87 10.79
CA TYR A 97 -3.88 12.97 11.23
C TYR A 97 -3.12 14.00 12.06
N ALA A 98 -1.78 13.99 12.01
CA ALA A 98 -1.00 15.05 12.66
C ALA A 98 -1.31 16.41 12.00
N PRO A 99 -1.33 17.52 12.76
CA PRO A 99 -1.67 18.86 12.26
C PRO A 99 -0.87 19.28 11.02
N ASP A 100 0.38 18.86 10.94
CA ASP A 100 1.31 19.16 9.85
C ASP A 100 1.39 18.04 8.81
N THR A 101 0.26 17.44 8.41
CA THR A 101 0.20 16.45 7.33
C THR A 101 -0.36 17.01 6.01
N PRO A 102 0.31 17.95 5.31
CA PRO A 102 -0.25 18.70 4.18
C PRO A 102 -0.59 17.91 2.90
N HIS A 103 -0.60 16.57 2.93
CA HIS A 103 -0.53 15.78 1.70
C HIS A 103 -1.45 14.55 1.66
N THR A 104 -2.07 14.17 2.78
CA THR A 104 -2.94 12.97 2.84
C THR A 104 -4.26 13.19 2.09
N SER A 105 -4.83 14.40 2.17
CA SER A 105 -6.08 14.78 1.49
C SER A 105 -6.00 14.79 -0.04
N LYS A 106 -4.80 14.75 -0.62
CA LYS A 106 -4.61 14.67 -2.09
C LYS A 106 -4.50 13.23 -2.59
N CYS A 107 -4.53 12.26 -1.69
CA CYS A 107 -4.34 10.83 -1.93
C CYS A 107 -5.56 10.04 -1.43
N GLU A 108 -6.67 10.15 -2.14
CA GLU A 108 -7.95 9.53 -1.74
C GLU A 108 -8.38 8.37 -2.64
N SER A 109 -7.73 8.19 -3.80
CA SER A 109 -8.08 7.13 -4.74
C SER A 109 -7.49 5.80 -4.26
N ILE A 110 -8.32 4.90 -3.72
CA ILE A 110 -7.88 3.58 -3.27
C ILE A 110 -7.33 2.79 -4.46
N TYR A 111 -6.08 2.37 -4.37
CA TYR A 111 -5.40 1.52 -5.34
C TYR A 111 -5.46 0.04 -4.94
N ALA A 112 -5.19 -0.25 -3.66
CA ALA A 112 -5.29 -1.60 -3.10
C ALA A 112 -5.59 -1.52 -1.60
N ALA A 113 -6.31 -2.50 -1.07
CA ALA A 113 -6.60 -2.61 0.35
C ALA A 113 -6.43 -4.04 0.87
N TRP A 114 -6.00 -4.14 2.11
CA TRP A 114 -5.85 -5.38 2.87
C TRP A 114 -6.40 -5.20 4.28
N GLY A 115 -7.04 -6.22 4.83
CA GLY A 115 -7.39 -6.30 6.25
C GLY A 115 -7.50 -7.74 6.73
N ASN A 116 -7.56 -7.92 8.06
CA ASN A 116 -7.50 -9.22 8.75
C ASN A 116 -8.58 -10.24 8.35
N ARG A 117 -9.52 -9.87 7.48
CA ARG A 117 -10.56 -10.75 6.91
C ARG A 117 -10.86 -10.52 5.42
N TRP A 118 -10.11 -9.65 4.73
CA TRP A 118 -10.43 -9.28 3.34
C TRP A 118 -9.21 -8.76 2.56
N ILE A 119 -8.95 -9.32 1.38
CA ILE A 119 -8.11 -8.71 0.34
C ILE A 119 -9.06 -8.06 -0.66
N GLY A 120 -9.01 -6.75 -0.75
CA GLY A 120 -9.96 -5.97 -1.51
C GLY A 120 -9.33 -5.10 -2.58
N PHE A 121 -9.76 -5.29 -3.82
CA PHE A 121 -9.64 -4.26 -4.85
C PHE A 121 -10.94 -3.45 -4.84
N GLY A 122 -10.85 -2.12 -4.88
CA GLY A 122 -12.05 -1.27 -4.86
C GLY A 122 -12.94 -1.49 -6.09
N ASN A 123 -14.22 -1.73 -5.81
CA ASN A 123 -15.43 -1.85 -6.66
C ASN A 123 -15.68 -3.13 -7.46
N ALA A 124 -16.91 -3.66 -7.28
CA ALA A 124 -17.43 -4.89 -7.84
C ALA A 124 -17.69 -4.77 -9.36
N GLY A 125 -17.26 -5.80 -10.10
CA GLY A 125 -17.52 -5.98 -11.52
C GLY A 125 -16.63 -5.13 -12.43
N THR A 126 -15.62 -5.76 -13.03
CA THR A 126 -14.95 -5.48 -14.33
C THR A 126 -13.45 -5.81 -14.25
N SER A 127 -12.93 -6.40 -15.32
CA SER A 127 -11.48 -6.52 -15.54
C SER A 127 -10.86 -5.13 -15.65
N TRP A 128 -9.83 -4.85 -14.87
CA TRP A 128 -9.18 -3.55 -14.82
C TRP A 128 -8.14 -3.40 -15.94
N THR A 129 -8.24 -2.32 -16.70
CA THR A 129 -7.13 -1.82 -17.52
C THR A 129 -6.64 -0.52 -16.89
N ALA A 130 -5.57 -0.58 -16.10
CA ALA A 130 -4.94 0.61 -15.53
C ALA A 130 -4.04 1.27 -16.59
N THR A 131 -4.56 2.27 -17.30
CA THR A 131 -3.77 3.08 -18.24
C THR A 131 -2.90 4.07 -17.47
N TRP A 132 -1.60 3.78 -17.40
CA TRP A 132 -0.60 4.73 -16.92
C TRP A 132 -0.18 5.63 -18.09
N ARG A 133 -0.24 6.96 -17.89
CA ARG A 133 0.67 7.89 -18.58
C ARG A 133 1.90 8.06 -17.68
N GLN A 134 3.07 8.22 -18.29
CA GLN A 134 4.41 8.32 -17.66
C GLN A 134 4.57 9.55 -16.73
N ALA A 135 3.72 9.71 -15.73
CA ALA A 135 3.96 10.63 -14.63
C ALA A 135 4.53 9.83 -13.45
N LYS A 136 5.55 10.39 -12.79
CA LYS A 136 6.11 9.95 -11.51
C LYS A 136 4.95 9.66 -10.56
N SER A 137 4.55 8.40 -10.46
CA SER A 137 3.31 8.04 -9.78
C SER A 137 3.61 7.94 -8.28
N LEU A 138 2.99 8.84 -7.53
CA LEU A 138 3.12 8.95 -6.09
C LEU A 138 1.89 8.35 -5.42
N PHE A 139 2.14 7.67 -4.31
CA PHE A 139 1.15 6.93 -3.55
C PHE A 139 1.31 7.24 -2.08
N LEU A 140 0.22 7.09 -1.33
CA LEU A 140 0.22 7.12 0.11
C LEU A 140 -0.08 5.71 0.60
N ILE A 141 0.81 5.11 1.38
CA ILE A 141 0.48 3.91 2.15
C ILE A 141 0.03 4.32 3.54
N ARG A 142 -1.14 3.83 3.95
CA ARG A 142 -1.69 3.97 5.30
C ARG A 142 -1.81 2.60 5.95
N SER A 143 -1.19 2.42 7.10
CA SER A 143 -1.40 1.26 7.96
C SER A 143 -2.14 1.66 9.22
N SER A 144 -3.14 0.87 9.57
CA SER A 144 -3.81 0.90 10.88
C SER A 144 -3.19 -0.20 11.74
N LEU A 145 -2.61 0.23 12.85
CA LEU A 145 -1.87 -0.57 13.83
C LEU A 145 -2.53 -0.50 15.20
#